data_AF-A0A3M7S037-F1
#
_entry.id   AF-A0A3M7S037-F1
#
_cell.length_a   1.000
_cell.length_b   1.000
_cell.length_c   1.000
_cell.angle_alpha   90.00
_cell.angle_beta   90.00
_cell.angle_gamma   90.00
#
_symmetry.space_group_name_H-M   'P 1'
#
loop_
_entity.id
_entity.type
_entity.pdbx_description
1 polymer ?
#
loop_
_entity_poly.entity_id
_entity_poly.type
_entity_poly.pdbx_seq_one_letter_code
_entity_poly.pdbx_strand_id
1 'polypeptide(L)'
;MNNLFGKKDVKEEMKAQNKVLRSAQRDIERDKSQLEREIKKIELEIKKMAKAGNKQACTILAKQLIQLKKQQTRNIAASTKITGIKSHTQVMASNVKLGEAMKTTTQTMVEMNKIQDPVKTAQIMKEFEKQSMKMGMTEDMINETLEDVLEGSDDEQQSDAIVNKVLDEIGIEISGKMINAPGPAKNKLQDQELNDEISDKEIQNLLANLKA
;
A
#
# COMPACT_ATOMS: atom_id res chain seq x y z
N MET A 1 23.85 -3.56 37.85
CA MET A 1 23.70 -2.42 38.77
C MET A 1 22.81 -1.40 38.09
N ASN A 2 21.67 -1.06 38.72
CA ASN A 2 20.68 -0.16 38.16
C ASN A 2 21.19 1.28 38.17
N ASN A 3 21.12 1.91 37.00
CA ASN A 3 21.51 3.30 36.79
C ASN A 3 20.34 4.21 37.24
N LEU A 4 20.27 4.54 38.53
CA LEU A 4 19.17 5.30 39.14
C LEU A 4 19.20 6.81 38.80
N PHE A 5 20.27 7.29 38.16
CA PHE A 5 20.43 8.69 37.74
C PHE A 5 20.97 8.87 36.31
N GLY A 6 21.06 7.78 35.53
CA GLY A 6 21.42 7.83 34.11
C GLY A 6 20.17 7.72 33.24
N LYS A 7 20.17 8.37 32.06
CA LYS A 7 19.14 8.21 31.02
C LYS A 7 18.76 6.72 30.92
N LYS A 8 17.46 6.42 30.94
CA LYS A 8 16.94 5.04 30.78
C LYS A 8 17.67 4.36 29.64
N ASP A 9 18.05 3.09 29.85
CA ASP A 9 18.64 2.30 28.77
C ASP A 9 17.69 2.36 27.56
N VAL A 10 18.21 2.84 26.43
CA VAL A 10 17.44 3.05 25.19
C VAL A 10 16.71 1.75 24.83
N LYS A 11 17.32 0.58 25.11
CA LYS A 11 16.68 -0.72 24.89
C LYS A 11 15.44 -0.96 25.77
N GLU A 12 15.47 -0.56 27.03
CA GLU A 12 14.31 -0.70 27.93
C GLU A 12 13.17 0.24 27.54
N GLU A 13 13.51 1.47 27.16
CA GLU A 13 12.54 2.45 26.68
C GLU A 13 11.86 1.97 25.38
N MET A 14 12.64 1.41 24.46
CA MET A 14 12.11 0.83 23.22
C MET A 14 11.22 -0.41 23.47
N LYS A 15 11.55 -1.24 24.48
CA LYS A 15 10.68 -2.36 24.88
C LYS A 15 9.36 -1.86 25.47
N ALA A 16 9.40 -0.83 26.31
CA ALA A 16 8.21 -0.20 26.87
C ALA A 16 7.33 0.41 25.78
N GLN A 17 7.91 1.17 24.85
CA GLN A 17 7.21 1.74 23.69
C GLN A 17 6.56 0.65 22.84
N ASN A 18 7.27 -0.43 22.52
CA ASN A 18 6.70 -1.56 21.77
C ASN A 18 5.50 -2.19 22.49
N LYS A 19 5.55 -2.29 23.84
CA LYS A 19 4.42 -2.81 24.62
C LYS A 19 3.20 -1.90 24.53
N VAL A 20 3.40 -0.58 24.62
CA VAL A 20 2.33 0.42 24.47
C VAL A 20 1.74 0.38 23.06
N LEU A 21 2.57 0.35 22.01
CA LEU A 21 2.14 0.25 20.62
C LEU A 21 1.31 -1.02 20.37
N ARG A 22 1.71 -2.16 20.94
CA ARG A 22 0.94 -3.42 20.86
C ARG A 22 -0.39 -3.37 21.62
N SER A 23 -0.48 -2.61 22.71
CA SER A 23 -1.75 -2.41 23.39
C SER A 23 -2.67 -1.55 22.53
N ALA A 24 -2.18 -0.37 22.10
CA ALA A 24 -2.94 0.56 21.28
C ALA A 24 -3.42 -0.07 19.96
N GLN A 25 -2.59 -0.91 19.32
CA GLN A 25 -3.02 -1.66 18.13
C GLN A 25 -4.21 -2.59 18.43
N ARG A 26 -4.18 -3.31 19.56
CA ARG A 26 -5.27 -4.20 19.97
C ARG A 26 -6.54 -3.45 20.35
N ASP A 27 -6.40 -2.28 20.97
CA ASP A 27 -7.53 -1.44 21.33
C ASP A 27 -8.22 -0.91 20.07
N ILE A 28 -7.47 -0.44 19.06
CA ILE A 28 -8.01 -0.05 17.75
C ILE A 28 -8.68 -1.23 17.03
N GLU A 29 -8.11 -2.43 17.11
CA GLU A 29 -8.71 -3.63 16.49
C GLU A 29 -10.07 -3.96 17.12
N ARG A 30 -10.20 -3.81 18.44
CA ARG A 30 -11.48 -3.97 19.16
C ARG A 30 -12.49 -2.91 18.73
N ASP A 31 -12.08 -1.65 18.69
CA ASP A 31 -12.94 -0.53 18.26
C ASP A 31 -13.41 -0.72 16.81
N LYS A 32 -12.53 -1.20 15.92
CA LYS A 32 -12.88 -1.54 14.54
C LYS A 32 -13.98 -2.62 14.50
N SER A 33 -13.82 -3.71 15.25
CA SER A 33 -14.84 -4.76 15.31
C SER A 33 -16.17 -4.28 15.88
N GLN A 34 -16.13 -3.39 16.88
CA GLN A 34 -17.34 -2.79 17.45
C GLN A 34 -18.05 -1.89 16.43
N LEU A 35 -17.31 -1.02 15.74
CA LEU A 35 -17.85 -0.15 14.69
C LEU A 35 -18.47 -0.95 13.54
N GLU A 36 -17.84 -2.06 13.12
CA GLU A 36 -18.40 -2.94 12.09
C GLU A 36 -19.74 -3.56 12.50
N ARG A 37 -19.91 -3.92 13.78
CA ARG A 37 -21.19 -4.42 14.31
C ARG A 37 -22.24 -3.31 14.33
N GLU A 38 -21.86 -2.09 14.71
CA GLU A 38 -22.77 -0.93 14.72
C GLU A 38 -23.21 -0.55 13.30
N ILE A 39 -22.29 -0.55 12.34
CA ILE A 39 -22.58 -0.33 10.91
C ILE A 39 -23.63 -1.34 10.43
N LYS A 40 -23.42 -2.64 10.69
CA LYS A 40 -24.38 -3.69 10.32
C LYS A 40 -25.75 -3.50 10.96
N LYS A 41 -25.81 -3.05 12.23
CA LYS A 41 -27.08 -2.75 12.91
C LYS A 41 -27.81 -1.58 12.24
N ILE A 42 -27.11 -0.48 11.96
CA ILE A 42 -27.71 0.69 11.29
C ILE A 42 -28.17 0.33 9.87
N GLU A 43 -27.42 -0.48 9.13
CA GLU A 43 -27.85 -0.96 7.81
C GLU A 43 -29.16 -1.76 7.88
N LEU A 44 -29.33 -2.61 8.90
CA LEU A 44 -30.58 -3.33 9.12
C LEU A 44 -31.72 -2.39 9.51
N GLU A 45 -31.47 -1.39 10.35
CA GLU A 45 -32.47 -0.38 10.72
C GLU A 45 -32.90 0.48 9.54
N ILE A 46 -31.96 0.92 8.69
CA ILE A 46 -32.27 1.63 7.44
C ILE A 46 -33.16 0.77 6.55
N LYS A 47 -32.85 -0.52 6.38
CA LYS A 47 -33.68 -1.45 5.59
C LYS A 47 -35.09 -1.57 6.17
N LYS A 48 -35.25 -1.62 7.49
CA LYS A 48 -36.57 -1.66 8.15
C LYS A 48 -37.36 -0.36 7.94
N MET A 49 -36.72 0.79 8.16
CA MET A 49 -37.38 2.10 8.01
C MET A 49 -37.70 2.43 6.55
N ALA A 50 -36.89 1.94 5.60
CA ALA A 50 -37.15 2.07 4.18
C ALA A 50 -38.40 1.28 3.76
N LYS A 51 -38.57 0.05 4.26
CA LYS A 51 -39.80 -0.74 4.05
C LYS A 51 -41.04 -0.08 4.68
N ALA A 52 -40.88 0.62 5.79
CA ALA A 52 -41.95 1.37 6.45
C ALA A 52 -42.27 2.72 5.76
N GLY A 53 -41.53 3.12 4.73
CA GLY A 53 -41.76 4.37 3.99
C GLY A 53 -41.38 5.66 4.75
N ASN A 54 -40.73 5.55 5.91
CA ASN A 54 -40.34 6.73 6.69
C ASN A 54 -39.04 7.36 6.16
N LYS A 55 -39.18 8.24 5.17
CA LYS A 55 -38.06 8.91 4.50
C LYS A 55 -37.22 9.80 5.43
N GLN A 56 -37.82 10.45 6.43
CA GLN A 56 -37.09 11.32 7.37
C GLN A 56 -36.16 10.49 8.27
N ALA A 57 -36.66 9.40 8.84
CA ALA A 57 -35.85 8.49 9.66
C ALA A 57 -34.71 7.85 8.86
N CYS A 58 -34.97 7.40 7.63
CA CYS A 58 -33.92 6.88 6.74
C CYS A 58 -32.82 7.90 6.46
N THR A 59 -33.17 9.17 6.28
CA THR A 59 -32.19 10.23 5.99
C THR A 59 -31.27 10.48 7.19
N ILE A 60 -31.81 10.44 8.42
CA ILE A 60 -31.02 10.59 9.65
C ILE A 60 -30.09 9.40 9.84
N LEU A 61 -30.60 8.17 9.72
CA LEU A 61 -29.81 6.95 9.87
C LEU A 61 -28.73 6.81 8.79
N ALA A 62 -29.00 7.24 7.56
CA ALA A 62 -28.01 7.27 6.48
C ALA A 62 -26.85 8.24 6.78
N LYS A 63 -27.13 9.42 7.35
CA LYS A 63 -26.07 10.35 7.81
C LYS A 63 -25.22 9.71 8.90
N GLN A 64 -25.84 9.01 9.84
CA GLN A 64 -25.13 8.28 10.90
C GLN A 64 -24.26 7.16 10.33
N LEU A 65 -24.76 6.41 9.32
CA LEU A 65 -23.98 5.38 8.63
C LEU A 65 -22.72 5.96 7.96
N ILE A 66 -22.84 7.09 7.27
CA ILE A 66 -21.69 7.77 6.65
C ILE A 66 -20.67 8.19 7.72
N GLN A 67 -21.14 8.71 8.86
CA GLN A 67 -20.27 9.09 9.96
C GLN A 67 -19.53 7.89 10.56
N LEU A 68 -20.21 6.75 10.75
CA LEU A 68 -19.58 5.50 11.21
C LEU A 68 -18.57 4.96 10.20
N LYS A 69 -18.89 4.96 8.90
CA LYS A 69 -17.94 4.55 7.85
C LYS A 69 -16.70 5.45 7.82
N LYS A 70 -16.87 6.77 7.96
CA LYS A 70 -15.75 7.71 8.09
C LYS A 70 -14.90 7.42 9.32
N GLN A 71 -15.52 7.08 10.45
CA GLN A 71 -14.81 6.69 11.67
C GLN A 71 -14.05 5.37 11.48
N GLN A 72 -14.61 4.38 10.78
CA GLN A 72 -13.93 3.14 10.42
C GLN A 72 -12.69 3.43 9.57
N THR A 73 -12.77 4.28 8.55
CA THR A 73 -11.62 4.70 7.73
C THR A 73 -10.55 5.39 8.59
N ARG A 74 -10.93 6.26 9.53
CA ARG A 74 -9.98 6.88 10.46
C ARG A 74 -9.29 5.85 11.36
N ASN A 75 -10.03 4.86 11.87
CA ASN A 75 -9.45 3.79 12.70
C ASN A 75 -8.46 2.93 11.90
N ILE A 76 -8.77 2.61 10.63
CA ILE A 76 -7.85 1.91 9.73
C ILE A 76 -6.59 2.75 9.52
N ALA A 77 -6.73 4.04 9.20
CA ALA A 77 -5.59 4.94 9.04
C ALA A 77 -4.75 5.06 10.33
N ALA A 78 -5.39 5.10 11.50
CA ALA A 78 -4.71 5.12 12.79
C ALA A 78 -3.94 3.80 13.05
N SER A 79 -4.54 2.65 12.74
CA SER A 79 -3.87 1.33 12.84
C SER A 79 -2.63 1.26 11.94
N THR A 80 -2.75 1.72 10.69
CA THR A 80 -1.62 1.81 9.76
C THR A 80 -0.52 2.72 10.29
N LYS A 81 -0.87 3.89 10.84
CA LYS A 81 0.10 4.81 11.47
C LYS A 81 0.82 4.16 12.65
N ILE A 82 0.12 3.46 13.54
CA ILE A 82 0.74 2.72 14.65
C ILE A 82 1.69 1.64 14.13
N THR A 83 1.28 0.91 13.09
CA THR A 83 2.12 -0.11 12.45
C THR A 83 3.37 0.51 11.83
N GLY A 84 3.25 1.67 11.19
CA GLY A 84 4.39 2.44 10.67
C GLY A 84 5.35 2.89 11.79
N ILE A 85 4.82 3.42 12.90
CA ILE A 85 5.63 3.80 14.07
C ILE A 85 6.35 2.59 14.67
N LYS A 86 5.69 1.42 14.72
CA LYS A 86 6.31 0.17 15.18
C LYS A 86 7.48 -0.24 14.28
N SER A 87 7.31 -0.15 12.95
CA SER A 87 8.39 -0.42 11.99
C SER A 87 9.56 0.55 12.17
N HIS A 88 9.27 1.85 12.28
CA HIS A 88 10.28 2.87 12.55
C HIS A 88 11.03 2.62 13.88
N THR A 89 10.30 2.22 14.93
CA THR A 89 10.89 1.84 16.22
C THR A 89 11.80 0.61 16.06
N GLN A 90 11.42 -0.36 15.23
CA GLN A 90 12.25 -1.52 14.95
C GLN A 90 13.55 -1.14 14.21
N VAL A 91 13.48 -0.27 13.21
CA VAL A 91 14.67 0.28 12.53
C VAL A 91 15.57 1.00 13.52
N MET A 92 15.00 1.86 14.37
CA MET A 92 15.74 2.54 15.43
C MET A 92 16.44 1.53 16.36
N ALA A 93 15.83 0.38 16.65
CA ALA A 93 16.39 -0.63 17.54
C ALA A 93 17.60 -1.32 16.88
N SER A 94 17.49 -1.57 15.57
CA SER A 94 18.62 -2.06 14.77
C SER A 94 19.77 -1.06 14.73
N ASN A 95 19.48 0.24 14.58
CA ASN A 95 20.50 1.28 14.59
C ASN A 95 21.22 1.38 15.95
N VAL A 96 20.51 1.25 17.06
CA VAL A 96 21.12 1.20 18.41
C VAL A 96 22.04 -0.01 18.54
N LYS A 97 21.61 -1.19 18.08
CA LYS A 97 22.46 -2.40 18.08
C LYS A 97 23.68 -2.25 17.17
N LEU A 98 23.52 -1.64 16.00
CA LEU A 98 24.63 -1.35 15.10
C LEU A 98 25.63 -0.41 15.78
N GLY A 99 25.16 0.65 16.45
CA GLY A 99 26.01 1.54 17.24
C GLY A 99 26.79 0.83 18.35
N GLU A 100 26.18 -0.13 19.04
CA GLU A 100 26.87 -0.97 20.03
C GLU A 100 27.92 -1.90 19.42
N ALA A 101 27.60 -2.51 18.27
CA ALA A 101 28.54 -3.34 17.52
C ALA A 101 29.72 -2.50 17.02
N MET A 102 29.45 -1.34 16.42
CA MET A 102 30.49 -0.39 16.00
C MET A 102 31.34 0.07 17.18
N LYS A 103 30.75 0.36 18.34
CA LYS A 103 31.50 0.71 19.56
C LYS A 103 32.49 -0.40 19.92
N THR A 104 32.04 -1.66 19.92
CA THR A 104 32.90 -2.82 20.21
C THR A 104 33.99 -2.96 19.14
N THR A 105 33.65 -2.89 17.86
CA THR A 105 34.61 -2.97 16.75
C THR A 105 35.64 -1.85 16.81
N THR A 106 35.24 -0.61 17.12
CA THR A 106 36.16 0.52 17.29
C THR A 106 37.08 0.28 18.49
N GLN A 107 36.58 -0.23 19.61
CA GLN A 107 37.42 -0.60 20.75
C GLN A 107 38.45 -1.67 20.36
N THR A 108 38.02 -2.73 19.68
CA THR A 108 38.92 -3.76 19.15
C THR A 108 39.91 -3.19 18.15
N MET A 109 39.49 -2.28 17.27
CA MET A 109 40.38 -1.65 16.29
C MET A 109 41.41 -0.74 16.95
N VAL A 110 41.04 -0.04 18.03
CA VAL A 110 41.97 0.74 18.86
C VAL A 110 42.96 -0.19 19.58
N GLU A 111 42.50 -1.32 20.11
CA GLU A 111 43.38 -2.32 20.72
C GLU A 111 44.30 -2.99 19.68
N MET A 112 43.78 -3.30 18.51
CA MET A 112 44.53 -3.85 17.38
C MET A 112 45.58 -2.84 16.90
N ASN A 113 45.24 -1.55 16.80
CA ASN A 113 46.18 -0.49 16.44
C ASN A 113 47.36 -0.38 17.43
N LYS A 114 47.16 -0.72 18.71
CA LYS A 114 48.25 -0.77 19.70
C LYS A 114 49.18 -1.98 19.56
N ILE A 115 48.71 -3.06 18.94
CA ILE A 115 49.43 -4.34 18.85
C ILE A 115 49.98 -4.57 17.42
N GLN A 116 49.50 -3.82 16.43
CA GLN A 116 49.81 -4.03 15.02
C GLN A 116 51.05 -3.22 14.58
N ASP A 117 52.06 -3.93 14.08
CA ASP A 117 53.25 -3.34 13.47
C ASP A 117 52.89 -2.69 12.11
N PRO A 118 53.11 -1.38 11.90
CA PRO A 118 52.72 -0.65 10.70
C PRO A 118 53.24 -1.27 9.39
N VAL A 119 54.35 -2.01 9.44
CA VAL A 119 54.95 -2.67 8.26
C VAL A 119 54.10 -3.84 7.76
N LYS A 120 53.48 -4.61 8.65
CA LYS A 120 52.63 -5.76 8.27
C LYS A 120 51.25 -5.29 7.78
N THR A 121 50.73 -4.19 8.31
CA THR A 121 49.46 -3.60 7.87
C THR A 121 49.55 -3.07 6.45
N ALA A 122 50.68 -2.47 6.05
CA ALA A 122 50.90 -2.00 4.68
C ALA A 122 50.91 -3.14 3.65
N GLN A 123 51.49 -4.29 4.00
CA GLN A 123 51.44 -5.49 3.16
C GLN A 123 50.03 -6.07 3.04
N ILE A 124 49.28 -6.12 4.15
CA ILE A 124 47.90 -6.60 4.16
C ILE A 124 46.97 -5.66 3.38
N MET A 125 47.14 -4.33 3.48
CA MET A 125 46.37 -3.38 2.66
C MET A 125 46.65 -3.56 1.17
N LYS A 126 47.91 -3.78 0.77
CA LYS A 126 48.27 -4.02 -0.64
C LYS A 126 47.67 -5.33 -1.18
N GLU A 127 47.64 -6.38 -0.37
CA GLU A 127 47.00 -7.65 -0.74
C GLU A 127 45.46 -7.51 -0.75
N PHE A 128 44.88 -6.78 0.20
CA PHE A 128 43.45 -6.48 0.24
C PHE A 128 43.01 -5.66 -0.97
N GLU A 129 43.75 -4.63 -1.36
CA GLU A 129 43.46 -3.80 -2.54
C GLU A 129 43.48 -4.63 -3.82
N LYS A 130 44.44 -5.58 -3.94
CA LYS A 130 44.51 -6.53 -5.06
C LYS A 130 43.32 -7.50 -5.07
N GLN A 131 42.89 -8.01 -3.92
CA GLN A 131 41.74 -8.91 -3.83
C GLN A 131 40.40 -8.17 -3.98
N SER A 132 40.29 -6.94 -3.47
CA SER A 132 39.09 -6.09 -3.60
C SER A 132 38.91 -5.61 -5.04
N MET A 133 39.99 -5.31 -5.76
CA MET A 133 39.95 -5.05 -7.20
C MET A 133 39.49 -6.29 -7.98
N LYS A 134 39.99 -7.47 -7.62
CA LYS A 134 39.56 -8.74 -8.21
C LYS A 134 38.08 -9.05 -7.91
N MET A 135 37.64 -8.75 -6.69
CA MET A 135 36.25 -8.94 -6.24
C MET A 135 35.31 -7.97 -6.94
N GLY A 136 35.66 -6.68 -7.03
CA GLY A 136 34.89 -5.68 -7.76
C GLY A 136 34.71 -6.04 -9.22
N MET A 137 35.76 -6.52 -9.90
CA MET A 137 35.63 -7.02 -11.27
C MET A 137 34.67 -8.21 -11.42
N THR A 138 34.64 -9.12 -10.43
CA THR A 138 33.65 -10.21 -10.41
C THR A 138 32.24 -9.76 -10.04
N GLU A 139 32.10 -8.76 -9.18
CA GLU A 139 30.79 -8.20 -8.79
C GLU A 139 30.18 -7.41 -9.95
N ASP A 140 30.99 -6.62 -10.66
CA ASP A 140 30.57 -5.90 -11.87
C ASP A 140 30.17 -6.91 -12.97
N MET A 141 30.96 -7.96 -13.20
CA MET A 141 30.62 -9.01 -14.17
C MET A 141 29.37 -9.82 -13.76
N ILE A 142 29.14 -10.02 -12.45
CA ILE A 142 27.93 -10.69 -11.95
C ILE A 142 26.71 -9.77 -12.05
N ASN A 143 26.83 -8.49 -11.70
CA ASN A 143 25.74 -7.52 -11.77
C ASN A 143 25.32 -7.26 -13.23
N GLU A 144 26.25 -7.16 -14.17
CA GLU A 144 25.92 -7.08 -15.62
C GLU A 144 25.11 -8.32 -16.06
N THR A 145 25.49 -9.53 -15.61
CA THR A 145 24.72 -10.74 -15.94
C THR A 145 23.39 -10.87 -15.20
N LEU A 146 23.23 -10.21 -14.05
CA LEU A 146 22.01 -10.24 -13.26
C LEU A 146 20.99 -9.20 -13.75
N GLU A 147 21.47 -8.02 -14.17
CA GLU A 147 20.67 -6.95 -14.78
C GLU A 147 20.08 -7.40 -16.13
N ASP A 148 20.85 -8.07 -16.99
CA ASP A 148 20.37 -8.67 -18.24
C ASP A 148 19.26 -9.73 -18.02
N VAL A 149 19.22 -10.37 -16.85
CA VAL A 149 18.21 -11.38 -16.49
C VAL A 149 16.97 -10.75 -15.84
N LEU A 150 17.12 -9.60 -15.18
CA LEU A 150 16.03 -8.91 -14.46
C LEU A 150 15.25 -7.91 -15.31
N GLU A 151 15.82 -7.39 -16.40
CA GLU A 151 15.11 -6.47 -17.32
C GLU A 151 13.97 -7.16 -18.12
N GLY A 152 13.80 -8.48 -17.99
CA GLY A 152 12.78 -9.27 -18.67
C GLY A 152 11.42 -9.42 -17.96
N SER A 153 11.19 -8.81 -16.80
CA SER A 153 9.93 -8.97 -16.05
C SER A 153 9.37 -7.64 -15.54
N ASP A 154 8.91 -6.80 -16.45
CA ASP A 154 8.15 -5.59 -16.14
C ASP A 154 6.66 -5.94 -16.03
N ASP A 155 6.15 -6.02 -14.79
CA ASP A 155 4.76 -6.35 -14.48
C ASP A 155 4.13 -5.21 -13.63
N GLU A 156 4.13 -3.99 -14.19
CA GLU A 156 3.48 -2.80 -13.59
C GLU A 156 1.99 -2.65 -13.94
N GLN A 157 1.38 -3.56 -14.71
CA GLN A 157 -0.02 -3.40 -15.17
C GLN A 157 -1.12 -3.84 -14.18
N GLN A 158 -0.79 -4.27 -12.96
CA GLN A 158 -1.77 -4.87 -12.03
C GLN A 158 -2.51 -3.88 -11.11
N SER A 159 -2.16 -2.59 -11.11
CA SER A 159 -2.71 -1.63 -10.13
C SER A 159 -4.11 -1.11 -10.49
N ASP A 160 -4.45 -0.94 -11.77
CA ASP A 160 -5.71 -0.33 -12.20
C ASP A 160 -6.91 -1.30 -12.18
N ALA A 161 -6.65 -2.61 -12.34
CA ALA A 161 -7.68 -3.65 -12.27
C ALA A 161 -8.29 -3.80 -10.85
N ILE A 162 -7.54 -3.44 -9.82
CA ILE A 162 -7.97 -3.54 -8.42
C ILE A 162 -9.04 -2.50 -8.09
N VAL A 163 -8.98 -1.31 -8.72
CA VAL A 163 -9.94 -0.22 -8.50
C VAL A 163 -11.32 -0.56 -9.09
N ASN A 164 -11.36 -1.15 -10.28
CA ASN A 164 -12.61 -1.55 -10.94
C ASN A 164 -13.33 -2.70 -10.20
N LYS A 165 -12.56 -3.64 -9.62
CA LYS A 165 -13.10 -4.78 -8.87
C LYS A 165 -13.84 -4.40 -7.58
N VAL A 166 -13.43 -3.31 -6.93
CA VAL A 166 -14.10 -2.79 -5.71
C VAL A 166 -15.44 -2.10 -6.04
N LEU A 167 -15.57 -1.54 -7.24
CA LEU A 167 -16.82 -0.90 -7.70
C LEU A 167 -17.91 -1.94 -8.00
N ASP A 168 -17.53 -3.10 -8.56
CA ASP A 168 -18.45 -4.22 -8.80
C ASP A 168 -18.86 -4.92 -7.49
N GLU A 169 -17.95 -5.07 -6.51
CA GLU A 169 -18.24 -5.72 -5.22
C GLU A 169 -19.24 -4.95 -4.33
N ILE A 170 -19.45 -3.65 -4.56
CA ILE A 170 -20.44 -2.84 -3.82
C ILE A 170 -21.87 -3.05 -4.35
N GLY A 171 -22.04 -3.75 -5.49
CA GLY A 171 -23.31 -4.40 -5.82
C GLY A 171 -24.50 -3.45 -5.92
N ILE A 172 -24.39 -2.40 -6.74
CA ILE A 172 -25.58 -1.85 -7.41
C ILE A 172 -25.78 -2.62 -8.72
N GLU A 173 -25.92 -3.94 -8.61
CA GLU A 173 -26.87 -4.62 -9.46
C GLU A 173 -28.25 -4.20 -8.95
N ILE A 174 -28.75 -3.07 -9.45
CA ILE A 174 -30.19 -2.83 -9.48
C ILE A 174 -30.76 -3.95 -10.35
N SER A 175 -31.11 -5.02 -9.67
CA SER A 175 -31.96 -6.10 -10.13
C SER A 175 -33.06 -5.47 -11.00
N GLY A 176 -33.09 -5.87 -12.27
CA GLY A 176 -34.03 -5.34 -13.24
C GLY A 176 -35.48 -5.44 -12.74
N LYS A 177 -36.22 -4.34 -12.94
CA LYS A 177 -37.66 -4.24 -13.26
C LYS A 177 -38.23 -2.89 -12.78
N MET A 178 -38.13 -1.86 -13.63
CA MET A 178 -39.13 -0.79 -13.81
C MET A 178 -38.78 -0.12 -15.14
N ILE A 179 -39.41 -0.54 -16.25
CA ILE A 179 -40.70 -0.04 -16.76
C ILE A 179 -40.62 1.45 -17.14
N ASN A 180 -40.52 1.68 -18.45
CA ASN A 180 -40.97 2.84 -19.23
C ASN A 180 -41.08 4.20 -18.52
N ALA A 181 -40.15 5.11 -18.82
CA ALA A 181 -40.42 6.53 -18.91
C ALA A 181 -39.41 7.21 -19.85
N PRO A 182 -39.84 7.95 -20.91
CA PRO A 182 -38.92 8.68 -21.76
C PRO A 182 -38.51 9.99 -21.07
N GLY A 183 -37.20 10.24 -20.98
CA GLY A 183 -36.61 11.48 -20.48
C GLY A 183 -35.68 12.11 -21.52
N PRO A 184 -35.50 13.44 -21.51
CA PRO A 184 -35.35 14.25 -22.72
C PRO A 184 -33.89 14.36 -23.23
N ALA A 185 -33.80 14.57 -24.55
CA ALA A 185 -32.58 14.73 -25.32
C ALA A 185 -31.66 15.86 -24.83
N LYS A 186 -30.36 15.57 -24.74
CA LYS A 186 -29.29 16.49 -25.17
C LYS A 186 -28.16 15.71 -25.85
N ASN A 187 -27.83 16.21 -27.04
CA ASN A 187 -26.95 15.66 -28.07
C ASN A 187 -25.49 15.43 -27.65
N LYS A 188 -24.93 14.32 -28.18
CA LYS A 188 -23.69 14.12 -28.97
C LYS A 188 -22.42 14.87 -28.52
N LEU A 189 -21.23 14.25 -28.41
CA LEU A 189 -20.42 13.48 -29.37
C LEU A 189 -19.29 12.78 -28.54
N GLN A 190 -18.56 11.72 -28.92
CA GLN A 190 -18.59 10.65 -29.91
C GLN A 190 -17.29 9.86 -29.67
N ASP A 191 -17.34 8.52 -29.63
CA ASP A 191 -16.27 7.69 -30.17
C ASP A 191 -16.83 6.32 -30.55
N GLN A 192 -16.32 5.83 -31.67
CA GLN A 192 -16.85 4.78 -32.54
C GLN A 192 -16.54 3.38 -32.01
N GLU A 193 -17.45 2.43 -32.24
CA GLU A 193 -17.08 1.08 -32.67
C GLU A 193 -18.13 0.54 -33.66
N LEU A 194 -17.61 -0.28 -34.57
CA LEU A 194 -18.18 -0.77 -35.82
C LEU A 194 -19.31 -1.78 -35.58
N ASN A 195 -20.26 -1.87 -36.52
CA ASN A 195 -20.64 -3.11 -37.20
C ASN A 195 -21.87 -2.91 -38.12
N ASP A 196 -21.64 -3.24 -39.39
CA ASP A 196 -22.49 -3.96 -40.35
C ASP A 196 -24.00 -3.68 -40.38
N GLU A 197 -24.42 -2.92 -41.40
CA GLU A 197 -25.40 -3.33 -42.42
C GLU A 197 -25.68 -2.13 -43.35
N ILE A 198 -24.81 -1.89 -44.32
CA ILE A 198 -25.15 -1.02 -45.46
C ILE A 198 -25.67 -1.93 -46.56
N SER A 199 -26.98 -1.87 -46.77
CA SER A 199 -27.70 -2.65 -47.77
C SER A 199 -27.20 -2.31 -49.19
N ASP A 200 -26.99 -3.35 -50.00
CA ASP A 200 -26.56 -3.34 -51.41
C ASP A 200 -27.27 -2.34 -52.34
N LYS A 201 -28.41 -1.78 -51.90
CA LYS A 201 -29.18 -0.74 -52.60
C LYS A 201 -28.47 0.62 -52.65
N GLU A 202 -27.64 0.97 -51.69
CA GLU A 202 -26.95 2.27 -51.67
C GLU A 202 -25.70 2.30 -52.56
N ILE A 203 -25.02 1.16 -52.67
CA ILE A 203 -23.86 0.99 -53.57
C ILE A 203 -24.29 1.03 -55.04
N GLN A 204 -25.45 0.46 -55.38
CA GLN A 204 -25.99 0.52 -56.75
C GLN A 204 -26.38 1.95 -57.18
N ASN A 205 -26.93 2.75 -56.27
CA ASN A 205 -27.30 4.14 -56.57
C ASN A 205 -26.07 5.06 -56.76
N LEU A 206 -24.97 4.79 -56.05
CA LEU A 206 -23.71 5.53 -56.20
C LEU A 206 -22.98 5.18 -57.52
N LEU A 207 -23.04 3.92 -57.96
CA LEU A 207 -22.47 3.51 -59.25
C LEU A 207 -23.25 4.07 -60.46
N ALA A 208 -24.57 4.26 -60.33
CA ALA A 208 -25.41 4.85 -61.37
C ALA A 208 -25.10 6.34 -61.59
N ASN A 209 -24.79 7.08 -60.53
CA ASN A 209 -24.43 8.50 -60.61
C ASN A 209 -23.01 8.78 -61.10
N LEU A 210 -22.17 7.75 -61.25
CA LEU A 210 -20.79 7.88 -61.72
C LEU A 210 -20.62 7.42 -63.19
N LYS A 211 -21.68 6.90 -63.81
CA LYS A 211 -21.73 6.51 -65.23
C LYS A 211 -22.55 7.44 -66.12
N ALA A 212 -22.95 8.61 -65.62
CA ALA A 212 -23.60 9.68 -66.38
C ALA A 212 -22.64 10.85 -66.60
#